data_AF-A0A0R3Q9B3-F1
#
_entry.id   AF-A0A0R3Q9B3-F1
#
_cell.length_a   1.000
_cell.length_b   1.000
_cell.length_c   1.000
_cell.angle_alpha   90.00
_cell.angle_beta   90.00
_cell.angle_gamma   90.00
#
_symmetry.space_group_name_H-M   'P 1'
#
loop_
_entity.id
_entity.type
_entity.pdbx_description
1 polymer ?
#
loop_
_entity_poly.entity_id
_entity_poly.type
_entity_poly.pdbx_seq_one_letter_code
_entity_poly.pdbx_strand_id
1 'polypeptide(L)'
;MELTAMLENESVSLVLQDVVECESVSQTSYLRRFIEAACRHPDSILKQWKGKQASHLWDIIVQKADEDLRQSLYYSVLEGRLFELSLHMFANFPVQKYILSVKSNGLIMNIFGELMDHFIDICAESKWRIIIALVQLARNRNELIIVKKLRNYFRCCSKSARLAFVPCVFTLTCRTSAQFAGISDIAKGQLHGSIILQELVNYEHNKTVVTSMKSLADATILEMARDKKGSFFLQTLFKSSTVSGTDKELIAKPLKLKWHEVITNNVSSHVFDVLWTNDVYNITEKEELMDALSKAMIGDHCKTLRLMCMKLNLRKFRENRKKWLKDAKIRL
;
A
#
# COMPACT_ATOMS: atom_id res chain seq x y z
N MET A 1 18.88 13.25 36.57
CA MET A 1 17.78 12.49 35.93
C MET A 1 18.27 12.13 34.54
N GLU A 2 18.49 10.85 34.25
CA GLU A 2 19.00 10.43 32.93
C GLU A 2 18.06 10.96 31.84
N LEU A 3 18.60 11.58 30.77
CA LEU A 3 17.83 12.14 29.65
C LEU A 3 16.75 11.17 29.17
N THR A 4 17.07 9.88 29.11
CA THR A 4 16.15 8.78 28.77
C THR A 4 14.91 8.73 29.66
N ALA A 5 15.05 8.90 30.98
CA ALA A 5 13.91 8.93 31.90
C ALA A 5 13.01 10.15 31.65
N MET A 6 13.60 11.27 31.23
CA MET A 6 12.87 12.50 30.91
C MET A 6 12.08 12.36 29.60
N LEU A 7 12.68 11.73 28.58
CA LEU A 7 12.02 11.44 27.30
C LEU A 7 10.91 10.39 27.43
N GLU A 8 10.95 9.56 28.48
CA GLU A 8 9.89 8.60 28.78
C GLU A 8 8.68 9.22 29.48
N ASN A 9 8.76 10.50 29.87
CA ASN A 9 7.59 11.25 30.32
C ASN A 9 6.74 11.65 29.10
N GLU A 10 5.44 11.31 29.14
CA GLU A 10 4.50 11.53 28.03
C GLU A 10 4.40 13.01 27.62
N SER A 11 4.22 13.92 28.58
CA SER A 11 4.10 15.35 28.29
C SER A 11 5.38 15.92 27.69
N VAL A 12 6.54 15.48 28.18
CA VAL A 12 7.85 15.90 27.63
C VAL A 12 8.01 15.36 26.20
N SER A 13 7.71 14.08 25.97
CA SER A 13 7.81 13.48 24.63
C SER A 13 6.91 14.20 23.63
N LEU A 14 5.65 14.48 23.97
CA LEU A 14 4.72 15.19 23.09
C LEU A 14 5.18 16.61 22.75
N VAL A 15 5.65 17.39 23.73
CA VAL A 15 6.18 18.73 23.46
C VAL A 15 7.41 18.66 22.56
N LEU A 16 8.30 17.69 22.77
CA LEU A 16 9.49 17.54 21.93
C LEU A 16 9.15 17.06 20.51
N GLN A 17 8.10 16.27 20.34
CA GLN A 17 7.58 15.89 19.02
C GLN A 17 7.21 17.15 18.21
N ASP A 18 6.44 18.06 18.80
CA ASP A 18 6.06 19.33 18.17
C ASP A 18 7.28 20.22 17.88
N VAL A 19 8.25 20.27 18.79
CA VAL A 19 9.50 21.02 18.59
C VAL A 19 10.27 20.49 17.37
N VAL A 20 10.41 19.16 17.25
CA VAL A 20 11.11 18.53 16.11
C VAL A 20 10.34 18.77 14.80
N GLU A 21 9.00 18.78 14.83
CA GLU A 21 8.20 19.13 13.65
C GLU A 21 8.43 20.57 13.20
N CYS A 22 8.44 21.51 14.15
CA CYS A 22 8.64 22.93 13.91
C CYS A 22 10.06 23.27 13.45
N GLU A 23 11.06 22.46 13.81
CA GLU A 23 12.46 22.72 13.44
C GLU A 23 12.68 22.74 11.93
N SER A 24 11.91 21.94 11.18
CA SER A 24 11.95 21.98 9.71
C SER A 24 11.58 23.35 9.11
N VAL A 25 10.89 24.19 9.89
CA VAL A 25 10.55 25.58 9.55
C VAL A 25 11.58 26.57 10.12
N SER A 26 12.08 26.34 11.34
CA SER A 26 12.94 27.31 12.05
C SER A 26 14.44 27.19 11.76
N GLN A 27 14.91 26.09 11.17
CA GLN A 27 16.33 25.86 10.80
C GLN A 27 17.35 26.07 11.94
N THR A 28 16.96 25.72 13.17
CA THR A 28 17.69 26.06 14.39
C THR A 28 18.86 25.12 14.72
N SER A 29 19.08 24.05 13.94
CA SER A 29 20.14 23.03 14.09
C SER A 29 20.12 22.21 15.40
N TYR A 30 19.05 22.31 16.19
CA TYR A 30 18.89 21.55 17.44
C TYR A 30 18.83 20.05 17.20
N LEU A 31 18.07 19.58 16.20
CA LEU A 31 17.93 18.17 15.84
C LEU A 31 19.28 17.56 15.48
N ARG A 32 20.08 18.29 14.68
CA ARG A 32 21.42 17.88 14.30
C ARG A 32 22.30 17.69 15.54
N ARG A 33 22.37 18.71 16.41
CA ARG A 33 23.16 18.64 17.64
C ARG A 33 22.68 17.54 18.58
N PHE A 34 21.37 17.33 18.68
CA PHE A 34 20.77 16.28 19.47
C PHE A 34 21.20 14.90 18.96
N ILE A 35 21.04 14.63 17.66
CA ILE A 35 21.43 13.35 17.06
C ILE A 35 22.94 13.12 17.17
N GLU A 36 23.76 14.12 16.84
CA GLU A 36 25.23 14.00 16.92
C GLU A 36 25.72 13.72 18.35
N ALA A 37 25.13 14.38 19.36
CA ALA A 37 25.42 14.10 20.76
C ALA A 37 24.91 12.71 21.17
N ALA A 38 23.72 12.32 20.73
CA ALA A 38 23.12 11.06 21.07
C ALA A 38 23.90 9.87 20.46
N CYS A 39 24.44 10.01 19.23
CA CYS A 39 25.27 8.98 18.58
C CYS A 39 26.54 8.63 19.36
N ARG A 40 27.00 9.49 20.28
CA ARG A 40 28.13 9.18 21.19
C ARG A 40 27.74 8.20 22.30
N HIS A 41 26.44 7.96 22.50
CA HIS A 41 25.89 7.11 23.55
C HIS A 41 24.85 6.13 22.97
N PRO A 42 25.25 5.19 22.11
CA PRO A 42 24.32 4.34 21.35
C PRO A 42 23.40 3.52 22.25
N ASP A 43 23.88 3.03 23.40
CA ASP A 43 23.06 2.27 24.37
C ASP A 43 21.90 3.12 24.94
N SER A 44 22.13 4.42 25.12
CA SER A 44 21.10 5.34 25.57
C SER A 44 20.01 5.51 24.52
N ILE A 45 20.39 5.65 23.25
CA ILE A 45 19.43 5.71 22.13
C ILE A 45 18.65 4.41 22.03
N LEU A 46 19.31 3.25 22.11
CA LEU A 46 18.63 1.95 22.03
C LEU A 46 17.58 1.80 23.14
N LYS A 47 17.88 2.26 24.37
CA LYS A 47 16.89 2.32 25.46
C LYS A 47 15.70 3.22 25.10
N GLN A 48 15.95 4.38 24.49
CA GLN A 48 14.89 5.31 24.07
C GLN A 48 14.01 4.74 22.94
N TRP A 49 14.61 4.08 21.94
CA TRP A 49 13.85 3.40 20.87
C TRP A 49 12.96 2.28 21.42
N LYS A 50 13.40 1.64 22.50
CA LYS A 50 12.62 0.62 23.22
C LYS A 50 11.67 1.21 24.27
N GLY A 51 11.69 2.53 24.49
CA GLY A 51 10.77 3.23 25.40
C GLY A 51 9.38 3.40 24.80
N LYS A 52 8.34 3.40 25.63
CA LYS A 52 6.95 3.57 25.19
C LYS A 52 6.74 4.99 24.66
N GLN A 53 7.16 6.00 25.41
CA GLN A 53 6.97 7.40 25.02
C GLN A 53 8.13 7.92 24.18
N ALA A 54 9.36 7.51 24.48
CA ALA A 54 10.53 7.97 23.74
C ALA A 54 10.56 7.46 22.29
N SER A 55 10.00 6.27 22.00
CA SER A 55 9.94 5.74 20.62
C SER A 55 9.10 6.60 19.68
N HIS A 56 8.01 7.21 20.17
CA HIS A 56 7.18 8.14 19.39
C HIS A 56 7.94 9.42 19.01
N LEU A 57 8.82 9.92 19.88
CA LEU A 57 9.72 11.00 19.50
C LEU A 57 10.70 10.56 18.41
N TRP A 58 11.26 9.36 18.53
CA TRP A 58 12.15 8.80 17.51
C TRP A 58 11.45 8.56 16.17
N ASP A 59 10.15 8.23 16.14
CA ASP A 59 9.36 8.16 14.90
C ASP A 59 9.47 9.44 14.09
N ILE A 60 9.42 10.60 14.74
CA ILE A 60 9.46 11.91 14.09
C ILE A 60 10.91 12.31 13.77
N ILE A 61 11.83 12.13 14.72
CA ILE A 61 13.25 12.45 14.55
C ILE A 61 13.82 11.79 13.29
N VAL A 62 13.59 10.49 13.08
CA VAL A 62 14.15 9.77 11.91
C VAL A 62 13.56 10.22 10.58
N GLN A 63 12.34 10.77 10.58
CA GLN A 63 11.71 11.33 9.38
C GLN A 63 12.31 12.72 9.06
N LYS A 64 12.64 13.51 10.08
CA LYS A 64 13.14 14.90 9.94
C LYS A 64 14.65 15.01 9.81
N ALA A 65 15.41 14.01 10.25
CA ALA A 65 16.86 13.93 10.07
C ALA A 65 17.23 14.09 8.58
N ASP A 66 18.33 14.78 8.28
CA ASP A 66 18.92 14.73 6.95
C ASP A 66 19.69 13.42 6.73
N GLU A 67 20.19 13.20 5.51
CA GLU A 67 20.78 11.93 5.14
C GLU A 67 22.09 11.62 5.90
N ASP A 68 22.90 12.64 6.20
CA ASP A 68 24.13 12.48 6.98
C ASP A 68 23.83 12.03 8.41
N LEU A 69 22.77 12.60 9.00
CA LEU A 69 22.29 12.21 10.33
C LEU A 69 21.70 10.80 10.34
N ARG A 70 20.93 10.43 9.30
CA ARG A 70 20.45 9.05 9.15
C ARG A 70 21.60 8.06 9.03
N GLN A 71 22.64 8.41 8.29
CA GLN A 71 23.83 7.59 8.13
C GLN A 71 24.61 7.45 9.45
N SER A 72 24.76 8.55 10.19
CA SER A 72 25.40 8.54 11.51
C SER A 72 24.63 7.67 12.51
N LEU A 73 23.30 7.76 12.51
CA LEU A 73 22.43 6.91 13.31
C LEU A 73 22.55 5.42 12.94
N TYR A 74 22.65 5.11 11.64
CA TYR A 74 22.82 3.74 11.18
C TYR A 74 24.05 3.09 11.81
N TYR A 75 25.23 3.62 11.49
CA TYR A 75 26.51 3.02 11.85
C TYR A 75 26.78 3.09 13.36
N SER A 76 26.23 4.09 14.06
CA SER A 76 26.44 4.22 15.50
C SER A 76 25.48 3.36 16.31
N VAL A 77 24.23 3.21 15.85
CA VAL A 77 23.12 2.71 16.68
C VAL A 77 22.39 1.52 16.07
N LEU A 78 22.13 1.50 14.76
CA LEU A 78 21.16 0.55 14.18
C LEU A 78 21.81 -0.66 13.52
N GLU A 79 23.03 -0.52 13.00
CA GLU A 79 23.74 -1.57 12.29
C GLU A 79 23.83 -2.85 13.13
N GLY A 80 23.37 -3.97 12.55
CA GLY A 80 23.35 -5.29 13.20
C GLY A 80 22.24 -5.47 14.25
N ARG A 81 21.35 -4.48 14.44
CA ARG A 81 20.26 -4.49 15.44
C ARG A 81 18.88 -4.26 14.84
N LEU A 82 18.75 -4.01 13.54
CA LEU A 82 17.47 -3.73 12.89
C LEU A 82 16.48 -4.88 13.03
N PHE A 83 16.95 -6.14 12.98
CA PHE A 83 16.07 -7.29 13.15
C PHE A 83 15.44 -7.33 14.56
N GLU A 84 16.27 -7.24 15.61
CA GLU A 84 15.80 -7.20 17.00
C GLU A 84 14.81 -6.04 17.23
N LEU A 85 15.16 -4.84 16.75
CA LEU A 85 14.33 -3.65 16.89
C LEU A 85 13.01 -3.77 16.10
N SER A 86 13.02 -4.44 14.94
CA SER A 86 11.81 -4.72 14.15
C SER A 86 10.80 -5.62 14.87
N LEU A 87 11.27 -6.52 15.75
CA LEU A 87 10.40 -7.40 16.52
C LEU A 87 9.89 -6.74 17.81
N HIS A 88 10.61 -5.75 18.33
CA HIS A 88 10.28 -5.09 19.59
C HIS A 88 8.95 -4.33 19.52
N MET A 89 8.17 -4.32 20.62
CA MET A 89 6.82 -3.76 20.66
C MET A 89 6.75 -2.24 20.40
N PHE A 90 7.81 -1.51 20.76
CA PHE A 90 7.93 -0.05 20.55
C PHE A 90 8.89 0.30 19.41
N ALA A 91 10.15 -0.15 19.47
CA ALA A 91 11.16 0.16 18.45
C ALA A 91 10.80 -0.21 16.99
N ASN A 92 9.83 -1.10 16.73
CA ASN A 92 9.41 -1.39 15.35
C ASN A 92 8.84 -0.16 14.62
N PHE A 93 8.22 0.79 15.34
CA PHE A 93 7.69 2.00 14.75
C PHE A 93 8.80 2.93 14.21
N PRO A 94 9.82 3.30 15.01
CA PRO A 94 10.88 4.17 14.52
C PRO A 94 11.74 3.46 13.47
N VAL A 95 11.91 2.13 13.56
CA VAL A 95 12.55 1.36 12.47
C VAL A 95 11.76 1.50 11.17
N GLN A 96 10.43 1.33 11.19
CA GLN A 96 9.60 1.51 10.00
C GLN A 96 9.80 2.91 9.39
N LYS A 97 9.74 3.95 10.24
CA LYS A 97 9.88 5.34 9.82
C LYS A 97 11.27 5.66 9.27
N TYR A 98 12.30 5.07 9.88
CA TYR A 98 13.67 5.19 9.44
C TYR A 98 13.87 4.56 8.06
N ILE A 99 13.42 3.31 7.85
CA ILE A 99 13.51 2.64 6.55
C ILE A 99 12.88 3.48 5.44
N LEU A 100 11.70 4.07 5.72
CA LEU A 100 10.96 4.86 4.74
C LEU A 100 11.53 6.26 4.49
N SER A 101 12.38 6.78 5.37
CA SER A 101 12.94 8.12 5.26
C SER A 101 14.30 8.15 4.56
N VAL A 102 15.01 7.03 4.50
CA VAL A 102 16.32 6.89 3.84
C VAL A 102 16.20 7.07 2.33
N LYS A 103 17.17 7.79 1.74
CA LYS A 103 17.25 8.04 0.29
C LYS A 103 18.54 7.52 -0.34
N SER A 104 19.63 7.44 0.43
CA SER A 104 20.95 7.00 -0.01
C SER A 104 20.92 5.54 -0.45
N ASN A 105 21.42 5.26 -1.65
CA ASN A 105 21.48 3.90 -2.17
C ASN A 105 22.34 2.99 -1.28
N GLY A 106 23.45 3.48 -0.74
CA GLY A 106 24.32 2.68 0.14
C GLY A 106 23.60 2.25 1.40
N LEU A 107 22.95 3.21 2.08
CA LEU A 107 22.20 2.92 3.31
C LEU A 107 21.01 2.00 3.05
N ILE A 108 20.31 2.18 1.92
CA ILE A 108 19.23 1.27 1.50
C ILE A 108 19.74 -0.15 1.32
N MET A 109 20.90 -0.36 0.71
CA MET A 109 21.47 -1.69 0.53
C MET A 109 21.88 -2.33 1.86
N ASN A 110 22.45 -1.55 2.79
CA ASN A 110 22.84 -2.06 4.12
C ASN A 110 21.60 -2.52 4.92
N ILE A 111 20.58 -1.65 5.02
CA ILE A 111 19.31 -1.94 5.69
C ILE A 111 18.63 -3.16 5.05
N PHE A 112 18.57 -3.18 3.72
CA PHE A 112 17.93 -4.27 2.98
C PHE A 112 18.70 -5.57 3.18
N GLY A 113 20.03 -5.56 3.11
CA GLY A 113 20.86 -6.74 3.37
C GLY A 113 20.59 -7.36 4.73
N GLU A 114 20.64 -6.55 5.78
CA GLU A 114 20.42 -7.01 7.17
C GLU A 114 19.02 -7.60 7.39
N LEU A 115 17.97 -6.92 6.94
CA LEU A 115 16.59 -7.36 7.19
C LEU A 115 16.11 -8.47 6.26
N MET A 116 16.71 -8.63 5.08
CA MET A 116 16.27 -9.65 4.12
C MET A 116 16.62 -11.08 4.53
N ASP A 117 17.67 -11.26 5.34
CA ASP A 117 18.03 -12.54 5.92
C ASP A 117 16.94 -13.03 6.89
N HIS A 118 16.35 -12.10 7.63
CA HIS A 118 15.29 -12.36 8.62
C HIS A 118 13.86 -12.14 8.10
N PHE A 119 13.67 -11.89 6.81
CA PHE A 119 12.38 -11.52 6.22
C PHE A 119 11.23 -12.48 6.57
N ILE A 120 11.53 -13.80 6.58
CA ILE A 120 10.54 -14.84 6.87
C ILE A 120 10.17 -14.82 8.36
N ASP A 121 11.13 -14.60 9.24
CA ASP A 121 10.92 -14.51 10.70
C ASP A 121 10.07 -13.28 11.04
N ILE A 122 10.35 -12.14 10.41
CA ILE A 122 9.56 -10.90 10.55
C ILE A 122 8.10 -11.12 10.11
N CYS A 123 7.88 -11.91 9.05
CA CYS A 123 6.53 -12.28 8.62
C CYS A 123 5.85 -13.21 9.65
N ALA A 124 6.56 -14.20 10.19
CA ALA A 124 6.04 -15.14 11.18
C ALA A 124 5.62 -14.42 12.48
N GLU A 125 6.40 -13.42 12.91
CA GLU A 125 6.10 -12.54 14.03
C GLU A 125 5.05 -11.45 13.71
N SER A 126 4.42 -11.52 12.53
CA SER A 126 3.35 -10.61 12.09
C SER A 126 3.74 -9.13 12.09
N LYS A 127 5.03 -8.81 11.90
CA LYS A 127 5.55 -7.43 11.83
C LYS A 127 5.38 -6.84 10.43
N TRP A 128 4.13 -6.87 9.94
CA TRP A 128 3.78 -6.52 8.56
C TRP A 128 4.10 -5.08 8.16
N ARG A 129 4.17 -4.16 9.12
CA ARG A 129 4.59 -2.77 8.89
C ARG A 129 6.04 -2.68 8.43
N ILE A 130 6.92 -3.50 8.97
CA ILE A 130 8.32 -3.62 8.54
C ILE A 130 8.37 -4.22 7.13
N ILE A 131 7.57 -5.27 6.87
CA ILE A 131 7.46 -5.87 5.54
C ILE A 131 7.00 -4.85 4.50
N ILE A 132 5.99 -4.03 4.81
CA ILE A 132 5.55 -2.93 3.93
C ILE A 132 6.69 -1.96 3.66
N ALA A 133 7.45 -1.58 4.70
CA ALA A 133 8.59 -0.69 4.52
C ALA A 133 9.65 -1.28 3.60
N LEU A 134 9.97 -2.58 3.74
CA LEU A 134 10.89 -3.29 2.86
C LEU A 134 10.37 -3.42 1.42
N VAL A 135 9.07 -3.67 1.25
CA VAL A 135 8.42 -3.70 -0.07
C VAL A 135 8.49 -2.32 -0.72
N GLN A 136 8.26 -1.23 0.01
CA GLN A 136 8.39 0.12 -0.53
C GLN A 136 9.86 0.46 -0.88
N LEU A 137 10.81 0.07 -0.02
CA LEU A 137 12.24 0.27 -0.21
C LEU A 137 12.79 -0.45 -1.44
N ALA A 138 12.24 -1.62 -1.76
CA ALA A 138 12.71 -2.46 -2.86
C ALA A 138 12.24 -2.01 -4.25
N ARG A 139 11.30 -1.06 -4.34
CA ARG A 139 10.77 -0.55 -5.62
C ARG A 139 11.90 -0.10 -6.55
N ASN A 140 11.80 -0.47 -7.83
CA ASN A 140 12.78 -0.18 -8.88
C ASN A 140 14.21 -0.73 -8.64
N ARG A 141 14.39 -1.68 -7.69
CA ARG A 141 15.71 -2.21 -7.31
C ARG A 141 15.68 -3.73 -7.06
N ASN A 142 15.13 -4.13 -5.92
CA ASN A 142 15.19 -5.50 -5.37
C ASN A 142 13.82 -6.20 -5.38
N GLU A 143 12.92 -5.77 -6.28
CA GLU A 143 11.53 -6.24 -6.37
C GLU A 143 11.40 -7.77 -6.46
N LEU A 144 12.22 -8.39 -7.31
CA LEU A 144 12.17 -9.84 -7.53
C LEU A 144 12.48 -10.62 -6.25
N ILE A 145 13.37 -10.10 -5.39
CA ILE A 145 13.74 -10.74 -4.12
C ILE A 145 12.54 -10.73 -3.18
N ILE A 146 11.86 -9.58 -3.04
CA ILE A 146 10.64 -9.43 -2.25
C ILE A 146 9.56 -10.40 -2.73
N VAL A 147 9.28 -10.43 -4.04
CA VAL A 147 8.27 -11.32 -4.63
C VAL A 147 8.62 -12.79 -4.35
N LYS A 148 9.88 -13.19 -4.48
CA LYS A 148 10.32 -14.57 -4.16
C LYS A 148 10.14 -14.92 -2.69
N LYS A 149 10.53 -14.03 -1.77
CA LYS A 149 10.40 -14.27 -0.32
C LYS A 149 8.95 -14.33 0.14
N LEU A 150 8.09 -13.44 -0.35
CA LEU A 150 6.64 -13.50 -0.09
C LEU A 150 6.00 -14.76 -0.68
N ARG A 151 6.38 -15.15 -1.91
CA ARG A 151 5.92 -16.42 -2.49
C ARG A 151 6.35 -17.62 -1.65
N ASN A 152 7.56 -17.61 -1.11
CA ASN A 152 8.03 -18.66 -0.22
C ASN A 152 7.20 -18.71 1.07
N TYR A 153 7.06 -17.56 1.75
CA TYR A 153 6.28 -17.45 2.99
C TYR A 153 4.85 -17.97 2.83
N PHE A 154 4.15 -17.50 1.79
CA PHE A 154 2.77 -17.90 1.48
C PHE A 154 2.65 -19.24 0.74
N ARG A 155 3.74 -20.01 0.59
CA ARG A 155 3.77 -21.32 -0.10
C ARG A 155 3.25 -21.28 -1.55
N CYS A 156 3.45 -20.16 -2.23
CA CYS A 156 3.04 -19.87 -3.60
C CYS A 156 4.18 -20.04 -4.64
N CYS A 157 5.10 -20.98 -4.41
CA CYS A 157 6.31 -21.18 -5.23
C CYS A 157 6.07 -21.93 -6.55
N SER A 158 5.08 -22.83 -6.61
CA SER A 158 4.80 -23.62 -7.81
C SER A 158 3.87 -22.87 -8.79
N LYS A 159 3.81 -23.33 -10.05
CA LYS A 159 2.94 -22.70 -11.07
C LYS A 159 1.47 -22.70 -10.66
N SER A 160 0.98 -23.80 -10.07
CA SER A 160 -0.40 -23.95 -9.58
C SER A 160 -0.64 -23.15 -8.30
N ALA A 161 0.31 -23.11 -7.37
CA ALA A 161 0.16 -22.38 -6.11
C ALA A 161 0.17 -20.86 -6.27
N ARG A 162 0.78 -20.32 -7.35
CA ARG A 162 0.75 -18.88 -7.65
C ARG A 162 -0.65 -18.29 -7.74
N LEU A 163 -1.65 -19.10 -8.09
CA LEU A 163 -3.03 -18.64 -8.21
C LEU A 163 -3.59 -18.17 -6.86
N ALA A 164 -3.13 -18.77 -5.75
CA ALA A 164 -3.53 -18.41 -4.40
C ALA A 164 -2.77 -17.20 -3.83
N PHE A 165 -1.82 -16.61 -4.56
CA PHE A 165 -0.90 -15.59 -4.02
C PHE A 165 -1.63 -14.34 -3.51
N VAL A 166 -2.49 -13.72 -4.32
CA VAL A 166 -3.27 -12.55 -3.91
C VAL A 166 -4.15 -12.87 -2.71
N PRO A 167 -4.99 -13.93 -2.71
CA PRO A 167 -5.75 -14.34 -1.53
C PRO A 167 -4.91 -14.49 -0.26
N CYS A 168 -3.74 -15.14 -0.36
CA CYS A 168 -2.86 -15.38 0.78
C CYS A 168 -2.28 -14.07 1.32
N VAL A 169 -1.77 -13.20 0.44
CA VAL A 169 -1.22 -11.90 0.83
C VAL A 169 -2.33 -11.00 1.38
N PHE A 170 -3.49 -10.95 0.72
CA PHE A 170 -4.61 -10.12 1.13
C PHE A 170 -5.11 -10.47 2.53
N THR A 171 -5.16 -11.76 2.87
CA THR A 171 -5.57 -12.24 4.19
C THR A 171 -4.42 -12.38 5.19
N LEU A 172 -3.17 -12.27 4.72
CA LEU A 172 -1.95 -12.58 5.47
C LEU A 172 -1.93 -14.01 6.04
N THR A 173 -2.58 -14.94 5.36
CA THR A 173 -2.66 -16.35 5.77
C THR A 173 -2.15 -17.27 4.65
N CYS A 174 -1.39 -18.30 5.01
CA CYS A 174 -0.93 -19.30 4.05
C CYS A 174 -2.07 -20.28 3.74
N ARG A 175 -2.44 -20.41 2.47
CA ARG A 175 -3.36 -21.45 2.00
C ARG A 175 -2.59 -22.49 1.18
N THR A 176 -2.94 -23.76 1.33
CA THR A 176 -2.39 -24.80 0.46
C THR A 176 -3.09 -24.76 -0.90
N SER A 177 -2.35 -25.02 -1.98
CA SER A 177 -2.88 -24.95 -3.35
C SER A 177 -4.07 -25.88 -3.60
N ALA A 178 -4.19 -26.97 -2.83
CA ALA A 178 -5.32 -27.91 -2.91
C ALA A 178 -6.66 -27.29 -2.50
N GLN A 179 -6.66 -26.15 -1.79
CA GLN A 179 -7.87 -25.48 -1.29
C GLN A 179 -8.30 -24.28 -2.16
N PHE A 180 -7.53 -23.91 -3.17
CA PHE A 180 -7.78 -22.69 -3.94
C PHE A 180 -8.57 -22.96 -5.23
N ALA A 181 -9.89 -22.80 -5.16
CA ALA A 181 -10.81 -22.90 -6.29
C ALA A 181 -11.15 -21.52 -6.92
N GLY A 182 -10.27 -20.53 -6.77
CA GLY A 182 -10.55 -19.14 -7.20
C GLY A 182 -11.44 -18.35 -6.23
N ILE A 183 -12.02 -19.01 -5.23
CA ILE A 183 -12.85 -18.41 -4.18
C ILE A 183 -11.96 -17.98 -3.01
N SER A 184 -12.06 -16.69 -2.63
CA SER A 184 -11.40 -16.15 -1.45
C SER A 184 -12.41 -15.53 -0.50
N ASP A 185 -12.18 -15.70 0.79
CA ASP A 185 -12.97 -15.06 1.84
C ASP A 185 -12.46 -13.61 1.99
N ILE A 186 -13.09 -12.69 1.27
CA ILE A 186 -12.72 -11.27 1.25
C ILE A 186 -12.91 -10.63 2.64
N ALA A 187 -13.84 -11.13 3.46
CA ALA A 187 -14.07 -10.62 4.81
C ALA A 187 -12.86 -10.83 5.73
N LYS A 188 -12.04 -11.87 5.48
CA LYS A 188 -10.76 -12.09 6.18
C LYS A 188 -9.61 -11.19 5.69
N GLY A 189 -9.87 -10.29 4.75
CA GLY A 189 -8.90 -9.35 4.23
C GLY A 189 -8.29 -8.47 5.32
N GLN A 190 -6.97 -8.29 5.27
CA GLN A 190 -6.18 -7.51 6.21
C GLN A 190 -5.68 -6.22 5.56
N LEU A 191 -5.61 -5.14 6.35
CA LEU A 191 -5.19 -3.82 5.86
C LEU A 191 -3.77 -3.89 5.30
N HIS A 192 -2.84 -4.46 6.07
CA HIS A 192 -1.45 -4.60 5.64
C HIS A 192 -1.32 -5.49 4.38
N GLY A 193 -2.15 -6.53 4.25
CA GLY A 193 -2.20 -7.36 3.05
C GLY A 193 -2.60 -6.58 1.80
N SER A 194 -3.62 -5.72 1.91
CA SER A 194 -4.00 -4.80 0.83
C SER A 194 -2.88 -3.82 0.48
N ILE A 195 -2.22 -3.21 1.47
CA ILE A 195 -1.11 -2.27 1.22
C ILE A 195 0.05 -2.98 0.53
N ILE A 196 0.44 -4.18 0.97
CA ILE A 196 1.48 -4.97 0.30
C ILE A 196 1.11 -5.20 -1.17
N LEU A 197 -0.13 -5.62 -1.46
CA LEU A 197 -0.57 -5.85 -2.83
C LEU A 197 -0.59 -4.57 -3.69
N GLN A 198 -0.94 -3.43 -3.11
CA GLN A 198 -0.87 -2.12 -3.76
C GLN A 198 0.56 -1.72 -4.14
N GLU A 199 1.55 -2.08 -3.31
CA GLU A 199 2.95 -1.85 -3.66
C GLU A 199 3.45 -2.84 -4.73
N LEU A 200 3.14 -4.13 -4.55
CA LEU A 200 3.59 -5.20 -5.45
C LEU A 200 3.03 -5.09 -6.87
N VAL A 201 1.80 -4.60 -7.04
CA VAL A 201 1.22 -4.45 -8.38
C VAL A 201 1.95 -3.39 -9.20
N ASN A 202 2.56 -2.41 -8.55
CA ASN A 202 3.36 -1.36 -9.18
C ASN A 202 4.83 -1.72 -9.40
N TYR A 203 5.24 -2.95 -9.08
CA TYR A 203 6.55 -3.45 -9.48
C TYR A 203 6.57 -3.79 -10.97
N GLU A 204 7.75 -3.76 -11.58
CA GLU A 204 7.99 -4.34 -12.91
C GLU A 204 7.83 -5.87 -12.85
N HIS A 205 8.12 -6.47 -11.69
CA HIS A 205 8.02 -7.92 -11.45
C HIS A 205 6.65 -8.37 -10.89
N ASN A 206 5.55 -7.73 -11.29
CA ASN A 206 4.21 -7.97 -10.75
C ASN A 206 3.48 -9.23 -11.30
N LYS A 207 4.08 -9.99 -12.24
CA LYS A 207 3.43 -11.09 -12.97
C LYS A 207 2.69 -12.11 -12.07
N THR A 208 3.22 -12.39 -10.88
CA THR A 208 2.56 -13.29 -9.92
C THR A 208 1.25 -12.72 -9.41
N VAL A 209 1.21 -11.42 -9.08
CA VAL A 209 0.00 -10.71 -8.64
C VAL A 209 -1.04 -10.73 -9.75
N VAL A 210 -0.66 -10.33 -10.97
CA VAL A 210 -1.57 -10.27 -12.13
C VAL A 210 -2.13 -11.65 -12.47
N THR A 211 -1.29 -12.69 -12.47
CA THR A 211 -1.73 -14.06 -12.73
C THR A 211 -2.73 -14.55 -11.68
N SER A 212 -2.45 -14.26 -10.40
CA SER A 212 -3.34 -14.63 -9.30
C SER A 212 -4.69 -13.89 -9.39
N MET A 213 -4.67 -12.59 -9.69
CA MET A 213 -5.89 -11.80 -9.91
C MET A 213 -6.79 -12.36 -11.00
N LYS A 214 -6.21 -12.70 -12.17
CA LYS A 214 -6.97 -13.29 -13.29
C LYS A 214 -7.58 -14.66 -12.99
N SER A 215 -7.11 -15.34 -11.96
CA SER A 215 -7.63 -16.65 -11.55
C SER A 215 -8.73 -16.58 -10.49
N LEU A 216 -9.03 -15.38 -9.97
CA LEU A 216 -10.12 -15.20 -9.02
C LEU A 216 -11.47 -15.38 -9.72
N ALA A 217 -12.43 -15.94 -8.97
CA ALA A 217 -13.80 -16.01 -9.44
C ALA A 217 -14.39 -14.59 -9.59
N ASP A 218 -15.28 -14.41 -10.56
CA ASP A 218 -15.98 -13.15 -10.83
C ASP A 218 -16.66 -12.59 -9.56
N ALA A 219 -17.30 -13.45 -8.78
CA ALA A 219 -17.92 -13.08 -7.51
C ALA A 219 -16.91 -12.54 -6.49
N THR A 220 -15.72 -13.15 -6.39
CA THR A 220 -14.65 -12.71 -5.49
C THR A 220 -14.08 -11.36 -5.90
N ILE A 221 -13.95 -11.07 -7.20
CA ILE A 221 -13.53 -9.74 -7.69
C ILE A 221 -14.59 -8.68 -7.34
N LEU A 222 -15.87 -9.01 -7.50
CA LEU A 222 -16.97 -8.11 -7.16
C LEU A 222 -17.04 -7.83 -5.65
N GLU A 223 -16.88 -8.87 -4.81
CA GLU A 223 -16.78 -8.73 -3.35
C GLU A 223 -15.59 -7.86 -2.96
N MET A 224 -14.43 -8.07 -3.58
CA MET A 224 -13.23 -7.26 -3.34
C MET A 224 -13.45 -5.79 -3.69
N ALA A 225 -14.23 -5.48 -4.74
CA ALA A 225 -14.57 -4.11 -5.08
C ALA A 225 -15.49 -3.42 -4.06
N ARG A 226 -16.31 -4.19 -3.33
CA ARG A 226 -17.23 -3.68 -2.29
C ARG A 226 -16.58 -3.60 -0.91
N ASP A 227 -15.51 -4.36 -0.68
CA ASP A 227 -14.71 -4.24 0.53
C ASP A 227 -13.78 -3.02 0.48
N LYS A 228 -13.64 -2.29 1.58
CA LYS A 228 -12.79 -1.09 1.63
C LYS A 228 -11.34 -1.42 1.29
N LYS A 229 -10.78 -2.49 1.88
CA LYS A 229 -9.37 -2.86 1.71
C LYS A 229 -9.13 -3.39 0.30
N GLY A 230 -10.05 -4.19 -0.21
CA GLY A 230 -10.03 -4.72 -1.58
C GLY A 230 -10.16 -3.61 -2.63
N SER A 231 -11.06 -2.65 -2.41
CA SER A 231 -11.30 -1.56 -3.35
C SER A 231 -10.07 -0.68 -3.56
N PHE A 232 -9.29 -0.39 -2.52
CA PHE A 232 -8.03 0.35 -2.66
C PHE A 232 -7.02 -0.42 -3.49
N PHE A 233 -6.92 -1.74 -3.29
CA PHE A 233 -6.04 -2.57 -4.11
C PHE A 233 -6.48 -2.58 -5.59
N LEU A 234 -7.76 -2.77 -5.88
CA LEU A 234 -8.28 -2.72 -7.25
C LEU A 234 -8.07 -1.35 -7.91
N GLN A 235 -8.31 -0.26 -7.18
CA GLN A 235 -8.02 1.09 -7.68
C GLN A 235 -6.55 1.25 -8.06
N THR A 236 -5.62 0.78 -7.23
CA THR A 236 -4.18 0.83 -7.53
C THR A 236 -3.83 -0.05 -8.72
N LEU A 237 -4.40 -1.25 -8.82
CA LEU A 237 -4.18 -2.16 -9.95
C LEU A 237 -4.59 -1.52 -11.29
N PHE A 238 -5.76 -0.89 -11.34
CA PHE A 238 -6.25 -0.27 -12.58
C PHE A 238 -5.53 1.03 -12.94
N LYS A 239 -4.95 1.75 -11.95
CA LYS A 239 -4.06 2.90 -12.18
C LYS A 239 -2.63 2.52 -12.57
N SER A 240 -2.20 1.31 -12.23
CA SER A 240 -0.81 0.88 -12.38
C SER A 240 -0.35 0.90 -13.84
N SER A 241 0.79 1.52 -14.14
CA SER A 241 1.40 1.53 -15.48
C SER A 241 2.10 0.22 -15.83
N THR A 242 2.44 -0.62 -14.84
CA THR A 242 3.16 -1.88 -15.04
C THR A 242 2.20 -3.06 -15.29
N VAL A 243 0.89 -2.84 -15.24
CA VAL A 243 -0.13 -3.84 -15.61
C VAL A 243 -0.63 -3.53 -17.02
N SER A 244 -0.59 -4.53 -17.91
CA SER A 244 -1.02 -4.37 -19.29
C SER A 244 -2.52 -4.03 -19.41
N GLY A 245 -2.91 -3.29 -20.44
CA GLY A 245 -4.31 -2.97 -20.72
C GLY A 245 -5.17 -4.24 -20.87
N THR A 246 -4.66 -5.24 -21.58
CA THR A 246 -5.34 -6.54 -21.76
C THR A 246 -5.59 -7.26 -20.42
N ASP A 247 -4.62 -7.24 -19.50
CA ASP A 247 -4.81 -7.84 -18.18
C ASP A 247 -5.84 -7.07 -17.36
N LYS A 248 -5.82 -5.73 -17.41
CA LYS A 248 -6.83 -4.88 -16.75
C LYS A 248 -8.22 -5.16 -17.29
N GLU A 249 -8.39 -5.29 -18.60
CA GLU A 249 -9.68 -5.63 -19.22
C GLU A 249 -10.22 -6.98 -18.74
N LEU A 250 -9.38 -8.01 -18.69
CA LEU A 250 -9.75 -9.33 -18.19
C LEU A 250 -10.20 -9.29 -16.73
N ILE A 251 -9.46 -8.59 -15.87
CA ILE A 251 -9.78 -8.46 -14.43
C ILE A 251 -11.03 -7.59 -14.24
N ALA A 252 -11.25 -6.57 -15.08
CA ALA A 252 -12.40 -5.67 -14.98
C ALA A 252 -13.71 -6.28 -15.50
N LYS A 253 -13.66 -7.33 -16.34
CA LYS A 253 -14.83 -7.96 -16.96
C LYS A 253 -16.01 -8.18 -16.00
N PRO A 254 -15.88 -8.84 -14.83
CA PRO A 254 -17.00 -9.03 -13.91
C PRO A 254 -17.57 -7.70 -13.38
N LEU A 255 -16.72 -6.69 -13.14
CA LEU A 255 -17.13 -5.37 -12.69
C LEU A 255 -17.91 -4.62 -13.78
N LYS A 256 -17.50 -4.77 -15.05
CA LYS A 256 -18.21 -4.21 -16.21
C LYS A 256 -19.59 -4.86 -16.39
N LEU A 257 -19.67 -6.19 -16.29
CA LEU A 257 -20.92 -6.93 -16.42
C LEU A 257 -21.92 -6.58 -15.31
N LYS A 258 -21.42 -6.34 -14.09
CA LYS A 258 -22.23 -5.97 -12.92
C LYS A 258 -22.18 -4.47 -12.63
N TRP A 259 -22.04 -3.63 -13.66
CA TRP A 259 -21.85 -2.18 -13.52
C TRP A 259 -22.88 -1.52 -12.60
N HIS A 260 -24.15 -1.93 -12.65
CA HIS A 260 -25.21 -1.33 -11.84
C HIS A 260 -24.94 -1.54 -10.35
N GLU A 261 -24.57 -2.76 -9.96
CA GLU A 261 -24.25 -3.09 -8.58
C GLU A 261 -22.94 -2.41 -8.13
N VAL A 262 -22.00 -2.18 -9.06
CA VAL A 262 -20.74 -1.48 -8.80
C VAL A 262 -20.98 0.02 -8.55
N ILE A 263 -21.78 0.68 -9.39
CA ILE A 263 -22.05 2.13 -9.33
C ILE A 263 -22.93 2.49 -8.14
N THR A 264 -23.92 1.65 -7.80
CA THR A 264 -24.88 1.96 -6.72
C THR A 264 -24.28 1.80 -5.31
N ASN A 265 -23.21 1.03 -5.17
CA ASN A 265 -22.52 0.82 -3.91
C ASN A 265 -21.50 1.95 -3.60
N ASN A 266 -21.44 2.36 -2.33
CA ASN A 266 -20.63 3.49 -1.87
C ASN A 266 -19.11 3.25 -1.90
N VAL A 267 -18.65 2.00 -1.92
CA VAL A 267 -17.23 1.63 -1.97
C VAL A 267 -16.82 1.34 -3.41
N SER A 268 -17.55 0.45 -4.09
CA SER A 268 -17.16 0.01 -5.44
C SER A 268 -17.37 1.08 -6.52
N SER A 269 -18.16 2.12 -6.25
CA SER A 269 -18.27 3.28 -7.15
C SER A 269 -16.94 4.01 -7.34
N HIS A 270 -16.05 3.98 -6.35
CA HIS A 270 -14.68 4.49 -6.51
C HIS A 270 -13.81 3.61 -7.41
N VAL A 271 -14.06 2.29 -7.43
CA VAL A 271 -13.39 1.39 -8.39
C VAL A 271 -13.87 1.69 -9.81
N PHE A 272 -15.19 1.89 -9.98
CA PHE A 272 -15.75 2.31 -11.27
C PHE A 272 -15.12 3.62 -11.78
N ASP A 273 -14.96 4.62 -10.91
CA ASP A 273 -14.32 5.88 -11.27
C ASP A 273 -12.92 5.67 -11.88
N VAL A 274 -12.14 4.76 -11.30
CA VAL A 274 -10.81 4.41 -11.81
C VAL A 274 -10.91 3.68 -13.15
N LEU A 275 -11.79 2.70 -13.29
CA LEU A 275 -12.00 2.00 -14.55
C LEU A 275 -12.38 2.97 -15.70
N TRP A 276 -13.23 3.94 -15.39
CA TRP A 276 -13.70 4.94 -16.35
C TRP A 276 -12.60 5.93 -16.75
N THR A 277 -11.79 6.38 -15.79
CA THR A 277 -10.75 7.41 -15.98
C THR A 277 -9.42 6.88 -16.49
N ASN A 278 -9.16 5.58 -16.35
CA ASN A 278 -7.93 4.93 -16.83
C ASN A 278 -8.19 4.07 -18.07
N ASP A 279 -9.23 4.43 -18.83
CA ASP A 279 -9.55 3.88 -20.14
C ASP A 279 -9.64 2.35 -20.22
N VAL A 280 -10.04 1.74 -19.11
CA VAL A 280 -10.39 0.32 -19.10
C VAL A 280 -11.68 0.10 -19.87
N TYR A 281 -12.57 1.10 -19.93
CA TYR A 281 -13.71 1.12 -20.85
C TYR A 281 -13.31 1.74 -22.19
N ASN A 282 -13.46 0.99 -23.28
CA ASN A 282 -13.31 1.55 -24.63
C ASN A 282 -14.53 2.40 -25.00
N ILE A 283 -14.44 3.14 -26.11
CA ILE A 283 -15.50 4.09 -26.50
C ILE A 283 -16.87 3.42 -26.72
N THR A 284 -16.89 2.21 -27.29
CA THR A 284 -18.11 1.45 -27.54
C THR A 284 -18.76 1.01 -26.23
N GLU A 285 -17.96 0.48 -25.30
CA GLU A 285 -18.46 0.10 -23.97
C GLU A 285 -18.93 1.32 -23.17
N LYS A 286 -18.22 2.46 -23.27
CA LYS A 286 -18.65 3.73 -22.66
C LYS A 286 -20.01 4.14 -23.20
N GLU A 287 -20.25 4.01 -24.51
CA GLU A 287 -21.52 4.33 -25.15
C GLU A 287 -22.66 3.39 -24.73
N GLU A 288 -22.42 2.07 -24.74
CA GLU A 288 -23.40 1.06 -24.29
C GLU A 288 -23.80 1.26 -22.83
N LEU A 289 -22.84 1.57 -21.96
CA LEU A 289 -23.12 1.84 -20.55
C LEU A 289 -23.97 3.11 -20.38
N MET A 290 -23.72 4.16 -21.17
CA MET A 290 -24.49 5.41 -21.09
C MET A 290 -25.94 5.24 -21.57
N ASP A 291 -26.18 4.37 -22.57
CA ASP A 291 -27.52 3.95 -22.96
C ASP A 291 -28.22 3.15 -21.84
N ALA A 292 -27.50 2.24 -21.18
CA ALA A 292 -28.03 1.46 -20.06
C ALA A 292 -28.36 2.34 -18.84
N LEU A 293 -27.47 3.28 -18.48
CA LEU A 293 -27.69 4.28 -17.43
C LEU A 293 -28.89 5.18 -17.74
N SER A 294 -29.08 5.54 -19.01
CA SER A 294 -30.23 6.35 -19.43
C SER A 294 -31.56 5.66 -19.14
N LYS A 295 -31.62 4.34 -19.27
CA LYS A 295 -32.82 3.53 -18.96
C LYS A 295 -32.98 3.31 -17.45
N ALA A 296 -31.90 2.97 -16.74
CA ALA A 296 -31.94 2.69 -15.30
C ALA A 296 -32.39 3.89 -14.45
N MET A 297 -32.00 5.12 -14.84
CA MET A 297 -32.37 6.35 -14.14
C MET A 297 -33.89 6.63 -14.10
N ILE A 298 -34.69 5.95 -14.95
CA ILE A 298 -36.15 6.09 -14.97
C ILE A 298 -36.79 5.35 -13.78
N GLY A 299 -36.13 4.33 -13.23
CA GLY A 299 -36.66 3.47 -12.16
C GLY A 299 -35.89 3.46 -10.84
N ASP A 300 -34.64 3.96 -10.79
CA ASP A 300 -33.80 3.94 -9.58
C ASP A 300 -33.43 5.37 -9.12
N HIS A 301 -33.74 5.68 -7.85
CA HIS A 301 -33.48 6.97 -7.20
C HIS A 301 -32.23 6.96 -6.28
N CYS A 302 -31.40 5.93 -6.36
CA CYS A 302 -30.17 5.80 -5.60
C CYS A 302 -29.28 7.06 -5.70
N LYS A 303 -28.81 7.56 -4.55
CA LYS A 303 -27.97 8.77 -4.48
C LYS A 303 -26.65 8.59 -5.24
N THR A 304 -26.00 7.45 -5.10
CA THR A 304 -24.72 7.15 -5.75
C THR A 304 -24.89 7.10 -7.28
N LEU A 305 -25.97 6.48 -7.75
CA LEU A 305 -26.31 6.45 -9.17
C LEU A 305 -26.54 7.85 -9.74
N ARG A 306 -27.30 8.70 -9.04
CA ARG A 306 -27.50 10.11 -9.43
C ARG A 306 -26.19 10.88 -9.54
N LEU A 307 -25.33 10.77 -8.54
CA LEU A 307 -24.01 11.41 -8.55
C LEU A 307 -23.17 10.91 -9.73
N MET A 308 -23.21 9.62 -10.02
CA MET A 308 -22.50 9.04 -11.16
C MET A 308 -23.04 9.57 -12.49
N CYS A 309 -24.35 9.62 -12.69
CA CYS A 309 -24.97 10.17 -13.89
C CYS A 309 -24.59 11.63 -14.12
N MET A 310 -24.49 12.43 -13.05
CA MET A 310 -23.99 13.81 -13.13
C MET A 310 -22.53 13.84 -13.54
N LYS A 311 -21.68 13.02 -12.91
CA LYS A 311 -20.24 12.94 -13.18
C LYS A 311 -19.93 12.52 -14.62
N LEU A 312 -20.68 11.56 -15.16
CA LEU A 312 -20.54 11.09 -16.54
C LEU A 312 -21.21 12.01 -17.57
N ASN A 313 -21.89 13.06 -17.10
CA ASN A 313 -22.62 14.01 -17.93
C ASN A 313 -23.69 13.35 -18.81
N LEU A 314 -24.53 12.50 -18.20
CA LEU A 314 -25.62 11.76 -18.85
C LEU A 314 -26.60 12.70 -19.58
N ARG A 315 -26.82 13.90 -19.03
CA ARG A 315 -27.65 14.93 -19.67
C ARG A 315 -27.10 15.31 -21.05
N LYS A 316 -25.82 15.65 -21.14
CA LYS A 316 -25.17 15.97 -22.41
C LYS A 316 -25.16 14.79 -23.38
N PHE A 317 -25.03 13.56 -22.87
CA PHE A 317 -25.14 12.36 -23.72
C PHE A 317 -26.53 12.24 -24.37
N ARG A 318 -27.61 12.47 -23.62
CA ARG A 318 -28.99 12.47 -24.13
C ARG A 318 -29.28 13.61 -25.11
N GLU A 319 -28.80 14.81 -24.80
CA GLU A 319 -29.06 16.02 -25.63
C GLU A 319 -28.17 16.08 -26.89
N ASN A 320 -26.90 15.67 -26.78
CA ASN A 320 -25.93 15.77 -27.88
C ASN A 320 -24.88 14.65 -27.83
N ARG A 321 -25.34 13.43 -28.19
CA ARG A 321 -24.54 12.19 -28.24
C ARG A 321 -23.24 12.35 -29.03
N LYS A 322 -23.28 12.97 -30.22
CA LYS A 322 -22.10 13.18 -31.08
C LYS A 322 -21.01 13.99 -30.37
N LYS A 323 -21.39 15.09 -29.71
CA LYS A 323 -20.44 15.93 -28.97
C LYS A 323 -19.89 15.20 -27.75
N TRP A 324 -20.72 14.45 -27.03
CA TRP A 324 -20.26 13.65 -25.89
C TRP A 324 -19.23 12.58 -26.32
N LEU A 325 -19.50 11.85 -27.40
CA LEU A 325 -18.57 10.85 -27.94
C LEU A 325 -17.25 11.47 -28.39
N LYS A 326 -17.29 12.66 -29.00
CA LYS A 326 -16.08 13.39 -29.38
C LYS A 326 -15.23 13.73 -28.16
N ASP A 327 -15.85 14.25 -27.09
CA ASP A 327 -15.13 14.59 -25.86
C ASP A 327 -14.60 13.35 -25.13
N ALA A 328 -15.33 12.23 -25.17
CA ALA A 328 -14.89 10.96 -24.60
C ALA A 328 -13.69 10.36 -25.36
N LYS A 329 -13.64 10.53 -26.69
CA LYS A 329 -12.50 10.10 -27.52
C LYS A 329 -11.23 10.93 -27.31
N ILE A 330 -11.35 12.20 -26.92
CA ILE A 330 -10.21 13.07 -26.61
C ILE A 330 -9.56 12.69 -25.27
N ARG A 331 -10.31 11.99 -24.40
CA ARG A 331 -9.87 11.59 -23.06
C ARG A 331 -9.33 10.16 -22.98
N LEU A 332 -9.49 9.39 -24.06
CA LEU A 332 -8.82 8.11 -24.31
C LEU A 332 -7.39 8.41 -24.82
#